data_AF-A0A7W9C6J7-F1
#
_entry.id   AF-A0A7W9C6J7-F1
#
_cell.length_a   1.000
_cell.length_b   1.000
_cell.length_c   1.000
_cell.angle_alpha   90.00
_cell.angle_beta   90.00
_cell.angle_gamma   90.00
#
_symmetry.space_group_name_H-M   'P 1'
#
loop_
_entity.id
_entity.type
_entity.pdbx_description
1 polymer ?
#
loop_
_entity_poly.entity_id
_entity_poly.type
_entity_poly.pdbx_seq_one_letter_code
_entity_poly.pdbx_strand_id
1 'polypeptide(L)'
;MDRTEVIAGVAADLHATEHAIDAAIAQATTLVQSFISARADLSLSPVAATASQAKAMETIAALAAARESIVACHGELQKDHRRLGFGTYAAGPIGKPDDWLDPKDTRNHLRSVA
;
A
#
# COMPACT_ATOMS: atom_id res chain seq x y z
N MET A 1 6.40 -22.90 19.12
CA MET A 1 6.05 -21.55 18.69
C MET A 1 5.74 -20.73 19.92
N ASP A 2 6.52 -19.69 20.19
CA ASP A 2 6.25 -18.78 21.30
C ASP A 2 5.38 -17.58 20.86
N ARG A 3 4.94 -16.77 21.82
CA ARG A 3 4.06 -15.61 21.57
C ARG A 3 4.70 -14.61 20.60
N THR A 4 6.00 -14.39 20.70
CA THR A 4 6.74 -13.45 19.86
C THR A 4 6.81 -13.95 18.43
N GLU A 5 7.05 -15.25 18.23
CA GLU A 5 7.06 -15.89 16.91
C GLU A 5 5.69 -15.79 16.23
N VAL A 6 4.57 -15.95 16.97
CA VAL A 6 3.22 -15.77 16.41
C VAL A 6 2.98 -14.32 15.97
N ILE A 7 3.36 -13.35 16.79
CA ILE A 7 3.18 -11.92 16.50
C ILE A 7 4.02 -11.51 15.27
N ALA A 8 5.28 -11.95 15.23
CA ALA A 8 6.16 -11.71 14.10
C ALA A 8 5.64 -12.34 12.81
N GLY A 9 5.04 -13.54 12.90
CA GLY A 9 4.39 -14.20 11.77
C GLY A 9 3.24 -13.37 11.18
N VAL A 10 2.33 -12.87 12.03
CA VAL A 10 1.22 -12.02 11.57
C VAL A 10 1.72 -10.73 10.92
N ALA A 11 2.76 -10.10 11.48
CA ALA A 11 3.37 -8.90 10.89
C ALA A 11 4.01 -9.19 9.52
N ALA A 12 4.67 -10.35 9.38
CA ALA A 12 5.24 -10.79 8.11
C ALA A 12 4.14 -11.06 7.06
N ASP A 13 3.05 -11.72 7.43
CA ASP A 13 1.92 -12.00 6.55
C ASP A 13 1.22 -10.71 6.07
N LEU A 14 1.03 -9.75 6.97
CA LEU A 14 0.49 -8.43 6.62
C LEU A 14 1.37 -7.74 5.57
N HIS A 15 2.68 -7.68 5.82
CA HIS A 15 3.62 -7.04 4.91
C HIS A 15 3.69 -7.76 3.54
N ALA A 16 3.69 -9.09 3.54
CA ALA A 16 3.63 -9.89 2.32
C ALA A 16 2.33 -9.63 1.54
N THR A 17 1.21 -9.44 2.24
CA THR A 17 -0.09 -9.11 1.62
C THR A 17 -0.08 -7.73 0.96
N GLU A 18 0.47 -6.72 1.63
CA GLU A 18 0.66 -5.38 1.05
C GLU A 18 1.46 -5.44 -0.25
N HIS A 19 2.60 -6.15 -0.21
CA HIS A 19 3.45 -6.35 -1.39
C HIS A 19 2.76 -7.11 -2.51
N ALA A 20 1.99 -8.14 -2.20
CA ALA A 20 1.25 -8.93 -3.19
C ALA A 20 0.20 -8.08 -3.93
N ILE A 21 -0.48 -7.18 -3.22
CA ILE A 21 -1.46 -6.26 -3.82
C ILE A 21 -0.75 -5.27 -4.77
N ASP A 22 0.36 -4.68 -4.35
CA ASP A 22 1.13 -3.77 -5.22
C ASP A 22 1.67 -4.49 -6.47
N ALA A 23 2.15 -5.73 -6.32
CA ALA A 23 2.57 -6.56 -7.45
C ALA A 23 1.40 -6.88 -8.40
N ALA A 24 0.21 -7.16 -7.86
CA ALA A 24 -0.99 -7.40 -8.66
C ALA A 24 -1.42 -6.17 -9.47
N ILE A 25 -1.33 -4.97 -8.88
CA ILE A 25 -1.60 -3.71 -9.59
C ILE A 25 -0.60 -3.52 -10.75
N ALA A 26 0.69 -3.73 -10.51
CA ALA A 26 1.72 -3.65 -11.55
C ALA A 26 1.48 -4.64 -12.70
N GLN A 27 1.11 -5.88 -12.37
CA GLN A 27 0.81 -6.89 -13.40
C GLN A 27 -0.46 -6.55 -14.18
N ALA A 28 -1.53 -6.09 -13.51
CA ALA A 28 -2.79 -5.73 -14.17
C ALA A 28 -2.64 -4.52 -15.10
N THR A 29 -1.83 -3.52 -14.71
CA THR A 29 -1.50 -2.38 -15.58
C THR A 29 -0.68 -2.79 -16.80
N THR A 30 0.26 -3.73 -16.63
CA THR A 30 1.03 -4.33 -17.74
C THR A 30 0.11 -5.06 -18.73
N LEU A 31 -0.92 -5.75 -18.26
CA LEU A 31 -1.94 -6.37 -19.12
C LEU A 31 -2.70 -5.32 -19.95
N VAL A 32 -3.11 -4.20 -19.33
CA VAL A 32 -3.78 -3.10 -20.06
C VAL A 32 -2.88 -2.52 -21.15
N GLN A 33 -1.59 -2.33 -20.86
CA GLN A 33 -0.62 -1.90 -21.87
C GLN A 33 -0.51 -2.92 -23.02
N SER A 34 -0.51 -4.21 -22.71
CA SER A 34 -0.43 -5.28 -23.70
C SER A 34 -1.63 -5.27 -24.66
N PHE A 35 -2.85 -5.00 -24.17
CA PHE A 35 -4.02 -4.81 -25.05
C PHE A 35 -3.83 -3.66 -26.04
N ILE A 36 -3.21 -2.55 -25.60
CA ILE A 36 -2.97 -1.36 -26.44
C ILE A 36 -1.94 -1.69 -27.51
N SER A 37 -0.79 -2.25 -27.12
CA SER A 37 0.29 -2.59 -28.04
C SER A 37 -0.14 -3.65 -29.06
N ALA A 38 -0.84 -4.70 -28.63
CA ALA A 38 -1.31 -5.77 -29.51
C ALA A 38 -2.21 -5.25 -30.65
N ARG A 39 -2.97 -4.17 -30.44
CA ARG A 39 -3.77 -3.57 -31.51
C ARG A 39 -2.90 -2.98 -32.61
N ALA A 40 -1.82 -2.30 -32.24
CA ALA A 40 -0.88 -1.74 -33.21
C ALA A 40 -0.13 -2.88 -33.94
N ASP A 41 0.43 -3.82 -33.19
CA ASP A 41 1.27 -4.90 -33.72
C ASP A 41 0.50 -5.82 -34.68
N LEU A 42 -0.79 -6.02 -34.43
CA LEU A 42 -1.67 -6.87 -35.24
C LEU A 42 -2.55 -6.10 -36.22
N SER A 43 -2.37 -4.77 -36.34
CA SER A 43 -3.20 -3.90 -37.19
C SER A 43 -4.71 -4.06 -36.94
N LEU A 44 -5.10 -4.22 -35.67
CA LEU A 44 -6.49 -4.39 -35.26
C LEU A 44 -7.19 -3.03 -35.12
N SER A 45 -8.52 -3.08 -35.21
CA SER A 45 -9.37 -1.92 -34.89
C SER A 45 -9.08 -1.39 -33.48
N PRO A 46 -9.09 -0.06 -33.25
CA PRO A 46 -8.94 0.53 -31.91
C PRO A 46 -9.97 0.05 -30.89
N VAL A 47 -11.15 -0.41 -31.34
CA VAL A 47 -12.22 -0.94 -30.47
C VAL A 47 -12.10 -2.45 -30.21
N ALA A 48 -11.11 -3.11 -30.79
CA ALA A 48 -10.86 -4.52 -30.51
C ALA A 48 -10.52 -4.72 -29.02
N ALA A 49 -11.19 -5.71 -28.40
CA ALA A 49 -11.06 -6.07 -26.99
C ALA A 49 -11.38 -4.96 -25.97
N THR A 50 -12.05 -3.86 -26.36
CA THR A 50 -12.38 -2.74 -25.45
C THR A 50 -13.16 -3.20 -24.21
N ALA A 51 -14.13 -4.12 -24.35
CA ALA A 51 -14.87 -4.65 -23.21
C ALA A 51 -13.98 -5.42 -22.22
N SER A 52 -13.06 -6.26 -22.73
CA SER A 52 -12.10 -7.00 -21.90
C SER A 52 -11.10 -6.06 -21.23
N GLN A 53 -10.60 -5.06 -21.96
CA GLN A 53 -9.72 -4.02 -21.41
C GLN A 53 -10.43 -3.23 -20.29
N ALA A 54 -11.72 -2.90 -20.46
CA ALA A 54 -12.51 -2.25 -19.42
C ALA A 54 -12.60 -3.11 -18.14
N LYS A 55 -12.78 -4.43 -18.25
CA LYS A 55 -12.76 -5.34 -17.10
C LYS A 55 -11.40 -5.41 -16.40
N ALA A 56 -10.30 -5.32 -17.14
CA ALA A 56 -8.97 -5.19 -16.55
C ALA A 56 -8.82 -3.87 -15.76
N MET A 57 -9.37 -2.76 -16.26
CA MET A 57 -9.39 -1.48 -15.56
C MET A 57 -10.26 -1.52 -14.29
N GLU A 58 -11.44 -2.15 -14.34
CA GLU A 58 -12.27 -2.39 -13.15
C GLU A 58 -11.52 -3.20 -12.08
N THR A 59 -10.72 -4.19 -12.50
CA THR A 59 -9.88 -4.98 -11.59
C THR A 59 -8.80 -4.12 -10.93
N ILE A 60 -8.14 -3.23 -11.67
CA ILE A 60 -7.16 -2.29 -11.11
C ILE A 60 -7.80 -1.39 -10.05
N ALA A 61 -9.01 -0.89 -10.29
CA ALA A 61 -9.74 -0.08 -9.32
C ALA A 61 -10.07 -0.89 -8.04
N ALA A 62 -10.49 -2.15 -8.17
CA ALA A 62 -10.74 -3.02 -7.03
C ALA A 62 -9.46 -3.31 -6.23
N LEU A 63 -8.32 -3.52 -6.90
CA LEU A 63 -7.02 -3.70 -6.24
C LEU A 63 -6.56 -2.44 -5.51
N ALA A 64 -6.82 -1.25 -6.06
CA ALA A 64 -6.52 0.01 -5.38
C ALA A 64 -7.34 0.16 -4.08
N ALA A 65 -8.63 -0.17 -4.10
CA ALA A 65 -9.46 -0.19 -2.89
C ALA A 65 -9.00 -1.25 -1.88
N ALA A 66 -8.55 -2.42 -2.35
CA ALA A 66 -7.95 -3.44 -1.50
C ALA A 66 -6.66 -2.95 -0.83
N ARG A 67 -5.83 -2.18 -1.56
CA ARG A 67 -4.62 -1.54 -1.03
C ARG A 67 -4.93 -0.55 0.08
N GLU A 68 -5.94 0.30 -0.08
CA GLU A 68 -6.38 1.22 0.98
C GLU A 68 -6.83 0.45 2.22
N SER A 69 -7.60 -0.62 2.02
CA SER A 69 -8.12 -1.46 3.11
C SER A 69 -7.01 -2.18 3.88
N ILE A 70 -5.99 -2.73 3.20
CA ILE A 70 -4.89 -3.43 3.86
C ILE A 70 -3.96 -2.46 4.62
N VAL A 71 -3.73 -1.26 4.08
CA VAL A 71 -2.95 -0.22 4.78
C VAL A 71 -3.71 0.28 6.01
N ALA A 72 -5.03 0.41 5.95
CA ALA A 72 -5.84 0.71 7.13
C ALA A 72 -5.76 -0.43 8.17
N CYS A 73 -5.81 -1.70 7.73
CA CYS A 73 -5.60 -2.86 8.60
C CYS A 73 -4.24 -2.80 9.31
N HIS A 74 -3.17 -2.44 8.59
CA HIS A 74 -1.86 -2.19 9.19
C HIS A 74 -1.94 -1.16 10.31
N GLY A 75 -2.57 -0.01 10.05
CA GLY A 75 -2.76 1.03 11.05
C GLY A 75 -3.47 0.54 12.32
N GLU A 76 -4.54 -0.25 12.18
CA GLU A 76 -5.25 -0.84 13.32
C GLU A 76 -4.39 -1.86 14.07
N LEU A 77 -3.69 -2.75 13.37
CA LEU A 77 -2.80 -3.73 13.98
C LEU A 77 -1.66 -3.06 14.75
N GLN A 78 -1.14 -1.91 14.30
CA GLN A 78 -0.15 -1.13 15.05
C GLN A 78 -0.74 -0.54 16.35
N LYS A 79 -1.99 -0.10 16.34
CA LYS A 79 -2.67 0.37 17.56
C LYS A 79 -2.83 -0.78 18.55
N ASP A 80 -3.25 -1.95 18.08
CA ASP A 80 -3.42 -3.13 18.91
C ASP A 80 -2.10 -3.67 19.45
N HIS A 81 -1.06 -3.71 18.62
CA HIS A 81 0.29 -4.09 19.02
C HIS A 81 0.80 -3.25 20.20
N ARG A 82 0.53 -1.94 20.19
CA ARG A 82 0.81 -1.04 21.34
C ARG A 82 -0.11 -1.31 22.53
N ARG A 83 -1.43 -1.37 22.32
CA ARG A 83 -2.44 -1.55 23.38
C ARG A 83 -2.24 -2.85 24.18
N LEU A 84 -1.82 -3.92 23.50
CA LEU A 84 -1.64 -5.26 24.07
C LEU A 84 -0.22 -5.50 24.60
N GLY A 85 0.67 -4.50 24.51
CA GLY A 85 2.04 -4.60 25.00
C GLY A 85 2.88 -5.64 24.25
N PHE A 86 2.59 -5.85 22.97
CA PHE A 86 3.33 -6.79 22.12
C PHE A 86 4.64 -6.19 21.58
N GLY A 87 4.79 -4.87 21.62
CA GLY A 87 6.02 -4.19 21.23
C GLY A 87 7.14 -4.37 22.25
N THR A 88 8.35 -4.59 21.76
CA THR A 88 9.56 -4.19 22.50
C THR A 88 9.43 -2.71 22.82
N TYR A 89 9.35 -2.35 24.10
CA TYR A 89 9.67 -1.00 24.54
C TYR A 89 11.09 -0.71 24.04
N ALA A 90 11.22 0.09 22.99
CA ALA A 90 12.47 0.77 22.74
C ALA A 90 12.65 1.77 23.89
N ALA A 91 13.25 1.33 24.98
CA ALA A 91 13.87 2.21 25.97
C ALA A 91 15.12 2.83 25.32
N GLY A 92 14.90 3.60 24.25
CA GLY A 92 15.88 4.43 23.56
C GLY A 92 15.32 5.86 23.49
N PRO A 93 16.16 6.88 23.22
CA PRO A 93 15.82 8.28 23.46
C PRO A 93 14.45 8.66 22.89
N ILE A 94 13.60 9.17 23.79
CA ILE A 94 12.24 9.68 23.52
C ILE A 94 12.40 10.92 22.63
N GLY A 95 12.34 10.72 21.33
CA GLY A 95 12.59 11.77 20.34
C GLY A 95 12.45 11.30 18.90
N LYS A 96 11.68 10.24 18.64
CA LYS A 96 11.10 10.06 17.31
C LYS A 96 9.84 10.92 17.27
N PRO A 97 9.67 11.82 16.29
CA PRO A 97 8.42 12.57 16.20
C PRO A 97 7.29 11.58 15.96
N ASP A 98 6.40 11.45 16.94
CA ASP A 98 5.06 10.88 16.76
C ASP A 98 4.26 11.86 15.90
N ASP A 99 4.53 11.89 14.60
CA ASP A 99 3.99 12.90 13.68
C ASP A 99 2.56 12.61 13.21
N TRP A 100 1.73 12.01 14.08
CA TRP A 100 0.32 11.77 13.79
C TRP A 100 -0.65 12.24 14.88
N LEU A 101 -0.18 12.78 16.02
CA LEU A 101 -1.07 13.20 17.12
C LEU A 101 -0.77 14.59 17.72
N ASP A 102 0.10 15.40 17.12
CA ASP A 102 0.38 16.74 17.64
C ASP A 102 0.36 17.81 16.54
N PRO A 103 -0.71 18.60 16.38
CA PRO A 103 -0.64 19.85 15.62
C PRO A 103 0.13 20.89 16.47
N LYS A 104 1.43 20.66 16.66
CA LYS A 104 2.33 21.67 17.24
C LYS A 104 2.94 22.51 16.12
N ASP A 105 2.21 23.59 15.84
CA ASP A 105 2.71 24.88 15.37
C ASP A 105 3.86 24.87 14.35
N THR A 106 3.53 24.78 13.07
CA THR A 106 4.48 24.95 11.96
C THR A 106 4.87 26.40 11.70
N ARG A 107 4.77 27.29 12.69
CA ARG A 107 5.35 28.64 12.55
C ARG A 107 6.87 28.50 12.55
N ASN A 108 7.45 28.73 11.37
CA ASN A 108 8.79 29.33 11.15
C ASN A 108 9.88 28.44 10.53
N HIS A 109 9.61 27.72 9.44
CA HIS A 109 10.67 27.03 8.67
C HIS A 109 10.68 27.30 7.16
N LEU A 110 9.88 28.27 6.68
CA LEU A 110 10.05 28.83 5.34
C LEU A 110 10.73 30.20 5.45
N ARG A 111 12.06 30.20 5.61
CA ARG A 111 12.87 31.34 5.15
C ARG A 111 13.18 31.11 3.68
N SER A 112 12.58 31.93 2.83
CA SER A 112 12.95 32.07 1.43
C SER A 112 14.46 32.36 1.35
N VAL A 113 15.19 31.51 0.65
CA VAL A 113 16.54 31.82 0.21
C VAL A 113 16.38 32.72 -1.01
N ALA A 114 16.82 33.97 -0.88
CA ALA A 114 17.05 34.88 -1.99
C ALA A 114 18.39 34.54 -2.66
#